data_AF-A0A962YC90-F1
#
_entry.id   AF-A0A962YC90-F1
#
_cell.length_a   1.000
_cell.length_b   1.000
_cell.length_c   1.000
_cell.angle_alpha   90.00
_cell.angle_beta   90.00
_cell.angle_gamma   90.00
#
_symmetry.space_group_name_H-M   'P 1'
#
loop_
_entity.id
_entity.type
_entity.pdbx_description
1 polymer ?
#
loop_
_entity_poly.entity_id
_entity_poly.type
_entity_poly.pdbx_seq_one_letter_code
_entity_poly.pdbx_strand_id
1 'polypeptide(L)'
;LLGALCHVALEQTVWPSNSQWLAILGLGLGPVGAAFWVWDYGTKHGNIQILGTLAYATPLLSTLLLIAFGQGQASWPVVIACGLIVGGALVAAHGGRDT
;
A
#
# COMPACT_ATOMS: atom_id res chain seq x y z
N LEU A 1 -23.65 10.41 5.71
CA LEU A 1 -24.65 11.33 5.12
C LEU A 1 -24.03 12.24 4.08
N LEU A 2 -23.04 13.08 4.42
CA LEU A 2 -22.36 13.94 3.45
C LEU A 2 -21.73 13.15 2.28
N GLY A 3 -21.00 12.07 2.56
CA GLY A 3 -20.41 11.22 1.51
C GLY A 3 -21.45 10.61 0.56
N ALA A 4 -22.64 10.26 1.06
CA ALA A 4 -23.72 9.75 0.21
C ALA A 4 -24.30 10.84 -0.70
N LEU A 5 -24.43 12.08 -0.19
CA LEU A 5 -24.84 13.23 -0.99
C LEU A 5 -23.80 13.56 -2.07
N CYS A 6 -22.51 13.53 -1.73
CA CYS A 6 -21.43 13.72 -2.70
C CYS A 6 -21.42 12.62 -3.77
N HIS A 7 -21.62 11.36 -3.41
CA HIS A 7 -21.68 10.26 -4.37
C HIS A 7 -22.80 10.46 -5.41
N VAL A 8 -24.01 10.79 -4.96
CA VAL A 8 -25.15 11.03 -5.86
C VAL A 8 -24.94 12.26 -6.75
N ALA A 9 -24.24 13.28 -6.25
CA ALA A 9 -24.02 14.53 -6.98
C ALA A 9 -22.83 14.47 -7.97
N LEU A 10 -21.80 13.66 -7.71
CA LEU A 10 -20.50 13.76 -8.39
C LEU A 10 -20.05 12.46 -9.10
N GLU A 11 -20.54 11.29 -8.67
CA GLU A 11 -20.02 10.01 -9.13
C GLU A 11 -21.06 9.22 -9.94
N GLN A 12 -20.60 8.41 -10.89
CA GLN A 12 -21.48 7.44 -11.55
C GLN A 12 -21.68 6.22 -10.65
N THR A 13 -22.94 5.88 -10.36
CA THR A 13 -23.25 4.68 -9.59
C THR A 13 -23.06 3.43 -10.44
N VAL A 14 -22.06 2.63 -10.08
CA VAL A 14 -21.77 1.34 -10.70
C VAL A 14 -21.91 0.24 -9.64
N TRP A 15 -22.75 -0.75 -9.90
CA TRP A 15 -22.93 -1.89 -9.01
C TRP A 15 -21.93 -3.00 -9.32
N PRO A 16 -21.32 -3.63 -8.30
CA PRO A 16 -20.40 -4.74 -8.51
C PRO A 16 -21.13 -5.98 -9.05
N SER A 17 -20.47 -6.71 -9.94
CA SER A 17 -20.89 -8.04 -10.35
C SER A 17 -20.66 -9.08 -9.24
N ASN A 18 -21.27 -10.27 -9.39
CA ASN A 18 -21.18 -11.35 -8.39
C ASN A 18 -19.73 -11.74 -8.03
N SER A 19 -18.80 -11.73 -8.98
CA SER A 19 -17.38 -12.02 -8.71
C SER A 19 -16.64 -10.86 -8.05
N GLN A 20 -17.04 -9.62 -8.35
CA GLN A 20 -16.46 -8.43 -7.74
C GLN A 20 -16.84 -8.31 -6.26
N TRP A 21 -18.00 -8.82 -5.84
CA TRP A 21 -18.34 -8.90 -4.43
C TRP A 21 -17.35 -9.73 -3.61
N LEU A 22 -16.88 -10.87 -4.16
CA LEU A 22 -15.82 -11.66 -3.52
C LEU A 22 -14.51 -10.88 -3.42
N ALA A 23 -14.14 -10.13 -4.47
CA ALA A 23 -12.97 -9.27 -4.43
C ALA A 23 -13.10 -8.15 -3.39
N ILE A 24 -14.27 -7.52 -3.27
CA ILE A 24 -14.54 -6.49 -2.25
C ILE A 24 -14.39 -7.07 -0.84
N LEU A 25 -14.94 -8.26 -0.58
CA LEU A 25 -14.76 -8.94 0.70
C LEU A 25 -13.29 -9.26 0.96
N GLY A 26 -12.57 -9.76 -0.04
CA GLY A 26 -11.14 -10.05 0.07
C GLY A 26 -10.30 -8.81 0.36
N LEU A 27 -10.55 -7.70 -0.34
CA LEU A 27 -9.90 -6.41 -0.10
C LEU A 27 -10.21 -5.88 1.31
N GLY A 28 -11.47 -5.97 1.73
CA GLY A 28 -11.92 -5.55 3.05
C GLY A 28 -11.28 -6.34 4.19
N LEU A 29 -11.16 -7.65 4.07
CA LEU A 29 -10.56 -8.50 5.12
C LEU A 29 -9.03 -8.44 5.13
N GLY A 30 -8.41 -8.40 3.96
CA GLY A 30 -6.95 -8.43 3.83
C GLY A 30 -6.31 -7.04 3.82
N PRO A 31 -6.00 -6.48 2.64
CA PRO A 31 -5.16 -5.30 2.51
C PRO A 31 -5.78 -4.01 3.05
N VAL A 32 -7.10 -3.92 3.19
CA VAL A 32 -7.73 -2.78 3.85
C VAL A 32 -7.86 -3.08 5.34
N GLY A 33 -8.67 -4.06 5.75
CA GLY A 33 -8.95 -4.30 7.17
C GLY A 33 -7.75 -4.72 7.99
N ALA A 34 -7.08 -5.83 7.63
CA ALA A 34 -5.94 -6.33 8.41
C ALA A 34 -4.76 -5.35 8.39
N ALA A 35 -4.51 -4.67 7.27
CA ALA A 35 -3.43 -3.68 7.20
C ALA A 35 -3.67 -2.49 8.14
N PHE A 36 -4.91 -1.98 8.23
CA PHE A 36 -5.26 -0.93 9.18
C PHE A 36 -5.05 -1.37 10.64
N TRP A 37 -5.37 -2.63 10.96
CA TRP A 37 -5.12 -3.16 12.31
C TRP A 37 -3.62 -3.27 12.63
N VAL A 38 -2.81 -3.80 11.71
CA VAL A 38 -1.34 -3.87 11.85
C VAL A 38 -0.75 -2.47 11.99
N TRP A 39 -1.26 -1.50 11.22
CA TRP A 39 -0.84 -0.10 11.28
C TRP A 39 -1.19 0.54 12.62
N ASP A 40 -2.42 0.36 13.12
CA ASP A 40 -2.84 0.89 14.42
C ASP A 40 -1.99 0.31 15.56
N TYR A 41 -1.72 -1.00 15.52
CA TYR A 41 -0.83 -1.62 16.49
C TYR A 41 0.60 -1.07 16.41
N GLY A 42 1.15 -0.95 15.19
CA GLY A 42 2.50 -0.45 14.94
C GLY A 42 2.70 1.01 15.33
N THR A 43 1.68 1.86 15.16
CA THR A 43 1.73 3.26 15.57
C THR A 43 1.64 3.44 17.08
N LYS A 44 0.94 2.55 17.79
CA LYS A 44 0.79 2.61 19.25
C LYS A 44 1.95 1.98 20.03
N HIS A 45 2.56 0.92 19.49
CA HIS A 45 3.55 0.10 20.23
C HIS A 45 4.93 0.04 19.56
N GLY A 46 5.06 0.52 18.34
CA GLY A 46 6.29 0.45 17.55
C GLY A 46 7.08 1.76 17.49
N ASN A 47 8.21 1.72 16.78
CA ASN A 47 9.00 2.91 16.47
C ASN A 47 8.42 3.59 15.21
N ILE A 48 7.88 4.80 15.38
CA ILE A 48 7.25 5.58 14.30
C ILE A 48 8.23 5.93 13.18
N GLN A 49 9.51 6.20 13.49
CA GLN A 49 10.52 6.52 12.46
C GLN A 49 10.80 5.30 11.57
N ILE A 50 10.89 4.10 12.16
CA ILE A 50 11.04 2.84 11.40
C ILE A 50 9.75 2.53 10.62
N LEU A 51 8.59 2.78 11.20
CA LEU A 51 7.31 2.56 10.52
C LEU A 51 7.17 3.47 9.28
N GLY A 52 7.63 4.72 9.40
CA GLY A 52 7.70 5.68 8.30
C GLY A 52 8.67 5.24 7.19
N THR A 53 9.85 4.70 7.55
CA THR A 53 10.79 4.21 6.52
C THR A 53 10.29 2.93 5.84
N LEU A 54 9.63 2.03 6.58
CA LEU A 54 8.99 0.84 6.01
C LEU A 54 7.85 1.19 5.05
N ALA A 55 7.18 2.33 5.21
CA ALA A 55 6.13 2.75 4.28
C ALA A 55 6.66 2.96 2.85
N TYR A 56 7.95 3.28 2.67
CA TYR A 56 8.58 3.36 1.35
C TYR A 56 8.69 1.99 0.64
N ALA A 57 8.51 0.87 1.34
CA ALA A 57 8.43 -0.44 0.71
C ALA A 57 7.12 -0.65 -0.07
N THR A 58 6.08 0.17 0.15
CA THR A 58 4.78 0.06 -0.53
C THR A 58 4.88 0.05 -2.07
N PRO A 59 5.49 1.07 -2.72
CA PRO A 59 5.63 1.07 -4.19
C PRO A 59 6.46 -0.11 -4.71
N LEU A 60 7.49 -0.55 -3.96
CA LEU A 60 8.31 -1.70 -4.30
C LEU A 60 7.47 -2.99 -4.28
N LEU A 61 6.78 -3.24 -3.17
CA LEU A 61 5.95 -4.44 -2.99
C LEU A 61 4.81 -4.49 -4.03
N SER A 62 4.17 -3.35 -4.31
CA SER A 62 3.15 -3.26 -5.37
C SER A 62 3.70 -3.67 -6.72
N THR A 63 4.89 -3.18 -7.08
CA THR A 63 5.52 -3.49 -8.37
C THR A 63 5.90 -4.97 -8.46
N LEU A 64 6.44 -5.55 -7.39
CA LEU A 64 6.78 -6.96 -7.33
C LEU A 64 5.53 -7.85 -7.44
N LEU A 65 4.44 -7.50 -6.76
CA LEU A 65 3.17 -8.21 -6.87
C LEU A 65 2.60 -8.14 -8.29
N LEU A 66 2.60 -6.96 -8.93
CA LEU A 66 2.16 -6.82 -10.31
C LEU A 66 2.95 -7.72 -11.26
N ILE A 67 4.28 -7.76 -11.14
CA ILE A 67 5.12 -8.65 -11.95
C ILE A 67 4.81 -10.11 -11.66
N ALA A 68 4.67 -10.49 -10.38
CA ALA A 68 4.38 -11.87 -9.98
C ALA A 68 3.04 -12.39 -10.52
N PHE A 69 2.02 -11.53 -10.58
CA PHE A 69 0.71 -11.85 -11.17
C PHE A 69 0.63 -11.61 -12.69
N GLY A 70 1.77 -11.33 -13.35
CA GLY A 70 1.83 -11.09 -14.80
C GLY A 70 1.16 -9.80 -15.27
N GLN A 71 0.85 -8.89 -14.34
CA GLN A 71 0.26 -7.57 -14.60
C GLN A 71 1.33 -6.46 -14.72
N GLY A 72 2.62 -6.81 -14.69
CA GLY A 72 3.74 -5.90 -14.81
C GLY A 72 4.93 -6.55 -15.53
N GLN A 73 5.77 -5.73 -16.17
CA GLN A 73 6.96 -6.19 -16.87
C GLN A 73 8.21 -5.89 -16.06
N ALA A 74 9.03 -6.92 -15.83
CA ALA A 74 10.37 -6.75 -15.29
C ALA A 74 11.26 -6.10 -16.35
N SER A 75 11.47 -4.79 -16.21
CA SER A 75 12.29 -3.98 -17.13
C SER A 75 13.42 -3.29 -16.38
N TRP A 76 14.44 -2.85 -17.11
CA TRP A 76 15.57 -2.12 -16.52
C TRP A 76 15.17 -0.90 -15.69
N PRO A 77 14.22 -0.04 -16.13
CA PRO A 77 13.72 1.05 -15.31
C PRO A 77 13.13 0.59 -13.97
N VAL A 78 12.39 -0.52 -13.96
CA VAL A 78 11.82 -1.09 -12.73
C VAL A 78 12.91 -1.53 -11.77
N VAL A 79 13.95 -2.22 -12.26
CA VAL A 79 15.07 -2.66 -11.44
C VAL A 79 15.79 -1.46 -10.81
N ILE A 80 16.04 -0.41 -11.58
CA ILE A 80 16.68 0.82 -11.09
C ILE A 80 15.80 1.49 -10.03
N ALA A 81 14.49 1.63 -10.28
CA ALA A 81 13.55 2.21 -9.33
C ALA A 81 13.50 1.40 -8.01
N CYS A 82 13.45 0.08 -8.10
CA CYS A 82 13.52 -0.80 -6.92
C CYS A 82 14.83 -0.59 -6.14
N GLY A 83 15.96 -0.49 -6.85
CA GLY A 83 17.27 -0.20 -6.24
C GLY A 83 17.31 1.15 -5.52
N LEU A 84 16.75 2.20 -6.11
CA LEU A 84 16.67 3.53 -5.49
C LEU A 84 15.78 3.54 -4.24
N ILE A 85 14.64 2.84 -4.27
CA ILE A 85 13.74 2.72 -3.10
C ILE A 85 14.45 2.01 -1.95
N VAL A 86 15.10 0.87 -2.22
CA VAL A 86 15.85 0.11 -1.21
C VAL A 86 17.02 0.94 -0.68
N GLY A 87 17.78 1.61 -1.56
CA GLY A 87 18.88 2.48 -1.17
C GLY A 87 18.42 3.63 -0.25
N GLY A 88 17.33 4.32 -0.61
CA GLY A 88 16.76 5.39 0.20
C GLY A 88 16.25 4.90 1.57
N ALA A 89 15.59 3.75 1.61
CA ALA A 89 15.12 3.15 2.86
C ALA A 89 16.29 2.78 3.79
N LEU A 90 17.38 2.23 3.24
CA LEU A 90 18.59 1.94 4.01
C LEU A 90 19.20 3.22 4.58
N VAL A 91 19.37 4.28 3.79
CA VAL A 91 19.91 5.55 4.28
C VAL A 91 19.06 6.12 5.43
N ALA A 92 17.74 6.12 5.27
CA ALA A 92 16.82 6.63 6.29
C ALA A 92 16.83 5.79 7.59
N ALA A 93 17.02 4.47 7.49
CA ALA A 93 17.14 3.60 8.65
C ALA A 93 18.45 3.79 9.44
N HIS A 94 19.53 4.21 8.77
CA HIS A 94 20.81 4.51 9.44
C HIS A 94 20.84 5.93 10.03
N GLY A 95 20.25 6.92 9.36
CA GLY A 95 20.22 8.31 9.84
C GLY A 95 19.35 8.55 11.08
N GLY A 96 18.50 7.60 11.46
CA GLY A 96 17.68 7.66 12.68
C GLY A 96 18.40 7.21 13.97
N ARG A 97 19.68 6.80 13.90
CA ARG A 97 20.45 6.32 15.06
C ARG A 97 21.16 7.43 15.86
N ASP A 98 21.07 8.69 15.44
CA ASP A 98 21.95 9.77 15.93
C ASP A 98 21.22 10.90 16.71
N THR A 99 20.06 10.66 17.32
CA THR A 99 19.41 11.60 18.27
C THR A 99 18.96 10.87 19.53
#